data_AF-A0A9X5XJJ2-F1
#
_entry.id   AF-A0A9X5XJJ2-F1
#
_cell.length_a   1.000
_cell.length_b   1.000
_cell.length_c   1.000
_cell.angle_alpha   90.00
_cell.angle_beta   90.00
_cell.angle_gamma   90.00
#
_symmetry.space_group_name_H-M   'P 1'
#
loop_
_entity.id
_entity.type
_entity.pdbx_description
1 polymer ?
#
loop_
_entity_poly.entity_id
_entity_poly.type
_entity_poly.pdbx_seq_one_letter_code
_entity_poly.pdbx_strand_id
1 'polypeptide(L)'
;APAVILGLCSYTHDSAAALLVDGELVGFVEEERLSQKKHTHEYPHHAVEWLLGEADLTPGAVDAVAYNFQPSRYLAETPAALRLALSGTTRDRALPRAAGFAKVALRTRRRVQSLGRWFPAAQVTPVLHHRSHQLAAFGASGWNESAVLVVDSLGERQTTTIAHGHHAAGHPTTRTLEAIYDPASLGY
;
A
#
# COMPACT_ATOMS: atom_id res chain seq x y z
N ALA A 1 4.83 26.16 3.26
CA ALA A 1 3.94 25.47 4.22
C ALA A 1 4.60 24.15 4.59
N PRO A 2 4.41 23.63 5.81
CA PRO A 2 4.88 22.29 6.15
C PRO A 2 4.24 21.26 5.22
N ALA A 3 4.99 20.22 4.83
CA ALA A 3 4.47 19.19 3.95
C ALA A 3 3.49 18.27 4.70
N VAL A 4 2.28 18.08 4.17
CA VAL A 4 1.22 17.25 4.76
C VAL A 4 1.02 15.98 3.92
N ILE A 5 1.31 14.82 4.51
CA ILE A 5 1.25 13.53 3.84
C ILE A 5 0.27 12.60 4.54
N LEU A 6 -0.72 12.11 3.80
CA LEU A 6 -1.69 11.13 4.29
C LEU A 6 -1.40 9.73 3.72
N GLY A 7 -1.07 8.78 4.58
CA GLY A 7 -0.95 7.36 4.24
C GLY A 7 -2.29 6.64 4.39
N LEU A 8 -2.65 5.81 3.41
CA LEU A 8 -3.93 5.08 3.41
C LEU A 8 -3.74 3.58 3.11
N CYS A 9 -4.29 2.75 3.98
CA CYS A 9 -4.61 1.35 3.75
C CYS A 9 -6.13 1.22 3.56
N SER A 10 -6.61 0.69 2.43
CA SER A 10 -8.05 0.47 2.25
C SER A 10 -8.42 -0.46 1.09
N TYR A 11 -9.66 -0.97 1.14
CA TYR A 11 -10.31 -1.74 0.07
C TYR A 11 -9.82 -3.16 -0.16
N THR A 12 -9.23 -3.76 0.87
CA THR A 12 -8.88 -5.19 1.00
C THR A 12 -9.38 -5.72 2.35
N HIS A 13 -8.71 -5.35 3.44
CA HIS A 13 -8.97 -5.60 4.85
C HIS A 13 -8.15 -4.60 5.66
N ASP A 14 -8.48 -4.44 6.95
CA ASP A 14 -7.73 -3.62 7.91
C ASP A 14 -7.47 -2.19 7.41
N SER A 15 -8.55 -1.53 6.96
CA SER A 15 -8.47 -0.14 6.53
C SER A 15 -7.94 0.75 7.67
N ALA A 16 -7.01 1.64 7.34
CA ALA A 16 -6.32 2.49 8.29
C ALA A 16 -5.79 3.76 7.61
N ALA A 17 -5.48 4.78 8.41
CA ALA A 17 -4.83 6.00 7.96
C ALA A 17 -3.67 6.38 8.88
N ALA A 18 -2.69 7.10 8.33
CA ALA A 18 -1.59 7.72 9.06
C ALA A 18 -1.32 9.12 8.50
N LEU A 19 -1.02 10.09 9.38
CA LEU A 19 -0.79 11.48 8.99
C LEU A 19 0.62 11.91 9.42
N LEU A 20 1.38 12.42 8.45
CA LEU A 20 2.66 13.09 8.71
C LEU A 20 2.55 14.57 8.36
N VAL A 21 3.13 15.42 9.20
CA VAL A 21 3.26 16.86 8.98
C VAL A 21 4.72 17.24 9.18
N ASP A 22 5.34 17.79 8.13
CA ASP A 22 6.76 18.17 8.10
C ASP A 22 7.73 17.03 8.49
N GLY A 23 7.38 15.80 8.12
CA GLY A 23 8.17 14.60 8.44
C GLY A 23 7.88 14.00 9.81
N GLU A 24 7.13 14.68 10.67
CA GLU A 24 6.72 14.19 11.98
C GLU A 24 5.40 13.42 11.91
N LEU A 25 5.33 12.28 12.61
CA LEU A 25 4.11 11.48 12.70
C LEU A 25 3.12 12.15 13.67
N VAL A 26 2.02 12.68 13.14
CA VAL A 26 0.92 13.21 13.96
C VAL A 26 0.14 12.06 14.60
N GLY A 27 -0.13 11.01 13.83
CA GLY A 27 -0.82 9.83 14.34
C GLY A 27 -1.12 8.80 13.26
N PHE A 28 -1.60 7.64 13.70
CA PHE A 28 -2.15 6.60 12.85
C PHE A 28 -3.29 5.89 13.58
N VAL A 29 -4.30 5.45 12.85
CA VAL A 29 -5.44 4.74 13.43
C VAL A 29 -6.08 3.80 12.42
N GLU A 30 -6.49 2.64 12.91
CA GLU A 30 -7.30 1.67 12.16
C GLU A 30 -8.77 2.07 12.19
N GLU A 31 -9.44 1.99 11.04
CA GLU A 31 -10.86 2.36 10.89
C GLU A 31 -11.77 1.49 11.78
N GLU A 32 -11.40 0.25 12.05
CA GLU A 32 -12.20 -0.63 12.91
C GLU A 32 -12.30 -0.13 14.37
N ARG A 33 -11.33 0.66 14.83
CA ARG A 33 -11.34 1.24 16.19
C ARG A 33 -12.40 2.32 16.34
N LEU A 34 -12.74 2.99 15.23
CA LEU A 34 -13.71 4.09 15.19
C LEU A 34 -15.07 3.63 14.67
N SER A 35 -15.09 2.83 13.60
CA SER A 35 -16.31 2.30 12.98
C SER A 35 -16.92 1.11 13.73
N GLN A 36 -16.14 0.44 14.60
CA GLN A 36 -16.48 -0.81 15.28
C GLN A 36 -16.80 -1.98 14.33
N LYS A 37 -16.49 -1.84 13.03
CA LYS A 37 -16.59 -2.92 12.04
C LYS A 37 -15.23 -3.59 11.91
N LYS A 38 -15.07 -4.74 12.58
CA LYS A 38 -13.83 -5.53 12.53
C LYS A 38 -13.38 -5.81 11.10
N HIS A 39 -12.09 -5.64 10.83
CA HIS A 39 -11.43 -5.91 9.55
C HIS A 39 -12.12 -5.22 8.37
N THR A 40 -12.68 -4.02 8.60
CA THR A 40 -13.38 -3.30 7.55
C THR A 40 -12.46 -3.08 6.34
N HIS A 41 -13.04 -3.27 5.17
CA HIS A 41 -12.42 -3.03 3.88
C HIS A 41 -12.95 -1.73 3.25
N GLU A 42 -13.80 -0.98 3.94
CA GLU A 42 -14.32 0.29 3.45
C GLU A 42 -13.23 1.37 3.44
N TYR A 43 -13.47 2.50 2.80
CA TYR A 43 -12.54 3.62 2.95
C TYR A 43 -12.51 4.09 4.41
N PRO A 44 -11.34 4.42 4.97
CA PRO A 44 -11.19 4.79 6.37
C PRO A 44 -11.67 6.23 6.63
N HIS A 45 -12.98 6.45 6.52
CA HIS A 45 -13.61 7.76 6.64
C HIS A 45 -13.34 8.38 8.02
N HIS A 46 -13.59 7.62 9.08
CA HIS A 46 -13.44 8.12 10.45
C HIS A 46 -11.98 8.34 10.81
N ALA A 47 -11.07 7.47 10.38
CA ALA A 47 -9.64 7.62 10.65
C ALA A 47 -9.07 8.89 10.00
N VAL A 48 -9.45 9.15 8.74
CA VAL A 48 -9.01 10.35 8.02
C VAL A 48 -9.58 11.61 8.66
N GLU A 49 -10.88 11.63 8.96
CA GLU A 49 -11.52 12.77 9.60
C GLU A 49 -10.89 13.07 10.97
N TRP A 50 -10.67 12.03 11.77
CA TRP A 50 -10.06 12.16 13.10
C TRP A 50 -8.63 12.71 13.02
N LEU A 51 -7.76 12.15 12.17
CA LEU A 51 -6.37 12.60 12.04
C LEU A 51 -6.26 14.05 11.54
N LEU A 52 -7.08 14.43 10.54
CA LEU A 52 -7.10 15.80 10.05
C LEU A 52 -7.63 16.76 11.11
N GLY A 53 -8.66 16.36 11.87
CA GLY A 53 -9.20 17.14 12.98
C GLY A 53 -8.19 17.38 14.10
N GLU A 54 -7.43 16.36 14.51
CA GLU A 54 -6.36 16.49 15.52
C GLU A 54 -5.25 17.46 15.09
N ALA A 55 -5.05 17.64 13.78
CA ALA A 55 -4.06 18.56 13.20
C ALA A 55 -4.64 19.94 12.82
N ASP A 56 -5.94 20.18 13.04
CA ASP A 56 -6.67 21.38 12.55
C ASP A 56 -6.51 21.59 11.03
N LEU A 57 -6.53 20.48 10.27
CA LEU A 57 -6.36 20.46 8.82
C LEU A 57 -7.67 20.11 8.12
N THR A 58 -7.80 20.58 6.87
CA THR A 58 -8.86 20.16 5.96
C THR A 58 -8.27 19.27 4.86
N PRO A 59 -9.08 18.48 4.14
CA PRO A 59 -8.60 17.68 3.01
C PRO A 59 -7.87 18.50 1.92
N GLY A 60 -8.18 19.80 1.80
CA GLY A 60 -7.50 20.71 0.85
C GLY A 60 -6.08 21.09 1.26
N ALA A 61 -5.68 20.82 2.50
CA ALA A 61 -4.32 21.07 3.00
C ALA A 61 -3.38 19.86 2.82
N VAL A 62 -3.88 18.72 2.33
CA VAL A 62 -3.07 17.52 2.10
C VAL A 62 -2.30 17.68 0.79
N ASP A 63 -0.97 17.63 0.86
CA ASP A 63 -0.08 17.77 -0.31
C ASP A 63 0.13 16.45 -1.05
N ALA A 64 0.11 15.32 -0.33
CA ALA A 64 0.28 14.00 -0.91
C ALA A 64 -0.55 12.93 -0.21
N VAL A 65 -1.04 11.98 -0.99
CA VAL A 65 -1.71 10.78 -0.48
C VAL A 65 -0.91 9.55 -0.92
N ALA A 66 -0.35 8.81 0.03
CA ALA A 66 0.33 7.54 -0.21
C ALA A 66 -0.67 6.38 -0.07
N TYR A 67 -1.04 5.75 -1.18
CA TYR A 67 -1.97 4.61 -1.18
C TYR A 67 -1.19 3.30 -1.25
N ASN A 68 -1.41 2.39 -0.29
CA ASN A 68 -0.59 1.19 -0.05
C ASN A 68 -0.64 0.08 -1.11
N PHE A 69 -1.13 0.35 -2.32
CA PHE A 69 -1.29 -0.66 -3.35
C PHE A 69 -0.92 -0.14 -4.74
N GLN A 70 -0.03 -0.85 -5.46
CA GLN A 70 0.47 -0.44 -6.77
C GLN A 70 -0.12 -1.27 -7.95
N PRO A 71 -1.08 -0.74 -8.73
CA PRO A 71 -1.81 -1.54 -9.72
C PRO A 71 -0.99 -1.92 -10.97
N SER A 72 0.08 -1.18 -11.27
CA SER A 72 0.92 -1.43 -12.45
C SER A 72 1.66 -2.78 -12.37
N ARG A 73 1.92 -3.29 -11.16
CA ARG A 73 2.62 -4.57 -10.95
C ARG A 73 1.85 -5.77 -11.52
N TYR A 74 0.53 -5.74 -11.44
CA TYR A 74 -0.32 -6.77 -12.03
C TYR A 74 -0.37 -6.71 -13.57
N LEU A 75 -0.18 -5.52 -14.15
CA LEU A 75 -0.17 -5.34 -15.62
C LEU A 75 1.17 -5.74 -16.25
N ALA A 76 2.28 -5.65 -15.51
CA ALA A 76 3.59 -6.08 -15.98
C ALA A 76 3.66 -7.59 -16.31
N GLU A 77 2.74 -8.38 -15.77
CA GLU A 77 2.67 -9.85 -15.94
C GLU A 77 1.85 -10.28 -17.16
N THR A 78 1.27 -9.34 -17.92
CA THR A 78 0.46 -9.63 -19.10
C THR A 78 1.15 -10.57 -20.10
N PRO A 79 2.48 -10.45 -20.37
CA PRO A 79 3.17 -11.38 -21.27
C PRO A 79 3.26 -12.82 -20.74
N ALA A 80 3.53 -13.01 -19.44
CA ALA A 80 3.62 -14.32 -18.82
C ALA A 80 2.24 -15.00 -18.74
N ALA A 81 1.21 -14.23 -18.36
CA ALA A 81 -0.18 -14.68 -18.36
C ALA A 81 -0.63 -15.09 -19.77
N LEU A 82 -0.28 -14.31 -20.80
CA LEU A 82 -0.57 -14.65 -22.19
C LEU A 82 0.10 -15.95 -22.62
N ARG A 83 1.39 -16.14 -22.30
CA ARG A 83 2.10 -17.40 -22.61
C ARG A 83 1.42 -18.61 -21.97
N LEU A 84 0.98 -18.49 -20.72
CA LEU A 84 0.25 -19.55 -20.01
C LEU A 84 -1.16 -19.78 -20.58
N ALA A 85 -1.80 -18.74 -21.11
CA ALA A 85 -3.11 -18.86 -21.76
C ALA A 85 -3.04 -19.56 -23.14
N LEU A 86 -1.89 -19.48 -23.82
CA LEU A 86 -1.68 -20.15 -25.11
C LEU A 86 -1.54 -21.67 -24.98
N SER A 87 -1.06 -22.18 -23.85
CA SER A 87 -0.95 -23.62 -23.59
C SER A 87 -2.28 -24.22 -23.15
N GLY A 88 -2.72 -25.30 -23.83
CA GLY A 88 -3.98 -26.00 -23.51
C GLY A 88 -4.03 -26.60 -22.10
N THR A 89 -2.89 -26.92 -21.50
CA THR A 89 -2.84 -27.52 -20.15
C THR A 89 -2.91 -26.49 -19.01
N THR A 90 -2.55 -25.23 -19.29
CA THR A 90 -2.52 -24.15 -18.28
C THR A 90 -3.60 -23.09 -18.50
N ARG A 91 -4.21 -23.06 -19.68
CA ARG A 91 -5.20 -22.05 -20.10
C ARG A 91 -6.34 -21.87 -19.10
N ASP A 92 -6.92 -22.97 -18.63
CA ASP A 92 -8.10 -22.95 -17.75
C ASP A 92 -7.83 -22.28 -16.40
N ARG A 93 -6.57 -22.27 -15.95
CA ARG A 93 -6.13 -21.56 -14.74
C ARG A 93 -5.61 -20.16 -15.03
N ALA A 94 -4.91 -20.00 -16.16
CA ALA A 94 -4.27 -18.75 -16.54
C ALA A 94 -5.28 -17.64 -16.86
N LEU A 95 -6.34 -17.96 -17.62
CA LEU A 95 -7.32 -16.95 -18.05
C LEU A 95 -8.11 -16.34 -16.87
N PRO A 96 -8.69 -17.11 -15.94
CA PRO A 96 -9.39 -16.54 -14.78
C PRO A 96 -8.47 -15.68 -13.91
N ARG A 97 -7.21 -16.10 -13.72
CA ARG A 97 -6.21 -15.35 -12.95
C ARG A 97 -5.88 -14.02 -13.60
N ALA A 98 -5.63 -14.00 -14.91
CA ALA A 98 -5.37 -12.78 -15.68
C ALA A 98 -6.56 -11.82 -15.62
N ALA A 99 -7.79 -12.33 -15.77
CA ALA A 99 -9.00 -11.53 -15.64
C ALA A 99 -9.16 -10.93 -14.22
N GLY A 100 -8.83 -11.70 -13.18
CA GLY A 100 -8.77 -11.23 -11.80
C GLY A 100 -7.79 -10.06 -11.62
N PHE A 101 -6.57 -10.21 -12.13
CA PHE A 101 -5.55 -9.14 -12.09
C PHE A 101 -5.98 -7.88 -12.84
N ALA A 102 -6.55 -8.01 -14.03
CA ALA A 102 -7.07 -6.87 -14.78
C ALA A 102 -8.20 -6.15 -14.02
N LYS A 103 -9.12 -6.92 -13.40
CA LYS A 103 -10.20 -6.39 -12.57
C LYS A 103 -9.67 -5.61 -11.36
N VAL A 104 -8.67 -6.14 -10.67
CA VAL A 104 -8.03 -5.48 -9.53
C VAL A 104 -7.33 -4.19 -9.98
N ALA A 105 -6.53 -4.25 -11.05
CA ALA A 105 -5.85 -3.07 -11.58
C ALA A 105 -6.82 -1.94 -11.97
N LEU A 106 -7.95 -2.27 -12.62
CA LEU A 106 -8.98 -1.30 -12.97
C LEU A 106 -9.67 -0.70 -11.73
N ARG A 107 -10.02 -1.54 -10.75
CA ARG A 107 -10.64 -1.09 -9.49
C ARG A 107 -9.71 -0.13 -8.75
N THR A 108 -8.43 -0.47 -8.64
CA THR A 108 -7.43 0.39 -8.01
C THR A 108 -7.26 1.71 -8.74
N ARG A 109 -7.20 1.72 -10.08
CA ARG A 109 -7.14 2.98 -10.85
C ARG A 109 -8.33 3.89 -10.53
N ARG A 110 -9.54 3.33 -10.44
CA ARG A 110 -10.74 4.10 -10.04
C ARG A 110 -10.65 4.62 -8.61
N ARG A 111 -10.15 3.81 -7.67
CA ARG A 111 -9.94 4.22 -6.26
C ARG A 111 -8.96 5.39 -6.17
N VAL A 112 -7.80 5.30 -6.84
CA VAL A 112 -6.81 6.38 -6.88
C VAL A 112 -7.40 7.67 -7.48
N GLN A 113 -8.21 7.56 -8.53
CA GLN A 113 -8.93 8.72 -9.09
C GLN A 113 -9.94 9.31 -8.11
N SER A 114 -10.67 8.48 -7.35
CA SER A 114 -11.59 8.95 -6.30
C SER A 114 -10.85 9.67 -5.18
N LEU A 115 -9.70 9.16 -4.74
CA LEU A 115 -8.85 9.82 -3.74
C LEU A 115 -8.43 11.21 -4.23
N GLY A 116 -8.05 11.35 -5.51
CA GLY A 116 -7.70 12.66 -6.08
C GLY A 116 -8.87 13.65 -6.13
N ARG A 117 -10.12 13.18 -6.08
CA ARG A 117 -11.30 14.06 -5.94
C ARG A 117 -11.55 14.47 -4.49
N TRP A 118 -11.23 13.61 -3.53
CA TRP A 118 -11.39 13.89 -2.10
C TRP A 118 -10.27 14.77 -1.56
N PHE A 119 -9.08 14.68 -2.14
CA PHE A 119 -7.90 15.48 -1.80
C PHE A 119 -7.42 16.23 -3.05
N PRO A 120 -8.11 17.32 -3.45
CA PRO A 120 -7.90 17.95 -4.76
C PRO A 120 -6.53 18.62 -4.92
N ALA A 121 -5.87 18.99 -3.81
CA ALA A 121 -4.52 19.54 -3.82
C ALA A 121 -3.43 18.44 -3.80
N ALA A 122 -3.81 17.19 -3.48
CA ALA A 122 -2.85 16.15 -3.19
C ALA A 122 -2.37 15.40 -4.44
N GLN A 123 -1.07 15.12 -4.49
CA GLN A 123 -0.54 14.10 -5.38
C GLN A 123 -0.82 12.71 -4.81
N VAL A 124 -1.72 11.95 -5.45
CA VAL A 124 -2.01 10.57 -5.05
C VAL A 124 -0.98 9.61 -5.66
N THR A 125 -0.18 8.98 -4.80
CA THR A 125 0.92 8.09 -5.19
C THR A 125 0.68 6.67 -4.69
N PRO A 126 0.52 5.70 -5.60
CA PRO A 126 0.54 4.27 -5.25
C PRO A 126 1.92 3.83 -4.75
N VAL A 127 1.96 3.14 -3.62
CA VAL A 127 3.16 2.57 -2.99
C VAL A 127 3.06 1.05 -3.03
N LEU A 128 4.19 0.37 -3.24
CA LEU A 128 4.26 -1.09 -3.21
C LEU A 128 3.98 -1.61 -1.80
N HIS A 129 3.08 -2.59 -1.64
CA HIS A 129 2.60 -3.07 -0.34
C HIS A 129 3.74 -3.53 0.60
N HIS A 130 4.63 -4.39 0.12
CA HIS A 130 5.79 -4.81 0.92
C HIS A 130 6.76 -3.67 1.23
N ARG A 131 6.85 -2.64 0.37
CA ARG A 131 7.67 -1.47 0.67
C ARG A 131 7.07 -0.67 1.83
N SER A 132 5.74 -0.58 1.90
CA SER A 132 5.04 0.02 3.03
C SER A 132 5.35 -0.73 4.33
N HIS A 133 5.27 -2.06 4.34
CA HIS A 133 5.68 -2.88 5.49
C HIS A 133 7.15 -2.67 5.88
N GLN A 134 8.05 -2.69 4.89
CA GLN A 134 9.49 -2.51 5.13
C GLN A 134 9.78 -1.15 5.77
N LEU A 135 9.19 -0.08 5.24
CA LEU A 135 9.39 1.28 5.75
C LEU A 135 8.77 1.47 7.13
N ALA A 136 7.58 0.94 7.39
CA ALA A 136 6.95 1.01 8.70
C ALA A 136 7.81 0.29 9.76
N ALA A 137 8.25 -0.93 9.47
CA ALA A 137 9.10 -1.70 10.38
C ALA A 137 10.45 -1.00 10.63
N PHE A 138 11.14 -0.55 9.57
CA PHE A 138 12.44 0.09 9.69
C PHE A 138 12.34 1.46 10.39
N GLY A 139 11.38 2.30 9.98
CA GLY A 139 11.19 3.63 10.54
C GLY A 139 10.84 3.62 12.03
N ALA A 140 10.15 2.57 12.50
CA ALA A 140 9.84 2.39 13.93
C ALA A 140 10.98 1.73 14.74
N SER A 141 12.04 1.26 14.09
CA SER A 141 13.02 0.37 14.72
C SER A 141 14.05 1.07 15.61
N GLY A 142 14.28 2.38 15.40
CA GLY A 142 15.32 3.15 16.08
C GLY A 142 16.76 2.86 15.63
N TRP A 143 16.95 1.98 14.65
CA TRP A 143 18.28 1.65 14.12
C TRP A 143 18.65 2.53 12.92
N ASN A 144 19.94 2.87 12.80
CA ASN A 144 20.44 3.62 11.65
C ASN A 144 20.47 2.80 10.36
N GLU A 145 20.69 1.48 10.49
CA GLU A 145 20.80 0.51 9.41
C GLU A 145 20.34 -0.87 9.90
N SER A 146 19.57 -1.62 9.11
CA SER A 146 19.11 -2.96 9.48
C SER A 146 18.68 -3.81 8.28
N ALA A 147 18.70 -5.13 8.45
CA ALA A 147 17.97 -6.03 7.56
C ALA A 147 16.47 -6.02 7.94
N VAL A 148 15.61 -5.97 6.94
CA VAL A 148 14.14 -5.94 7.11
C VAL A 148 13.54 -7.15 6.42
N LEU A 149 12.87 -8.01 7.19
CA LEU A 149 12.15 -9.17 6.70
C LEU A 149 10.65 -8.91 6.78
N VAL A 150 9.96 -9.01 5.66
CA VAL A 150 8.49 -9.01 5.60
C VAL A 150 8.04 -10.39 5.15
N VAL A 151 7.23 -11.05 5.98
CA VAL A 151 6.53 -12.29 5.66
C VAL A 151 5.04 -11.97 5.71
N ASP A 152 4.35 -12.14 4.58
CA ASP A 152 2.95 -11.76 4.40
C ASP A 152 2.23 -12.84 3.59
N SER A 153 0.89 -12.77 3.52
CA SER A 153 0.09 -13.57 2.60
C SER A 153 0.44 -13.22 1.16
N LEU A 154 0.08 -12.01 0.72
CA LEU A 154 0.25 -11.54 -0.65
C LEU A 154 0.14 -10.01 -0.75
N GLY A 155 1.24 -9.34 -1.13
CA GLY A 155 1.19 -7.96 -1.61
C GLY A 155 0.92 -7.89 -3.11
N GLU A 156 1.67 -7.12 -3.90
CA GLU A 156 1.52 -7.13 -5.37
C GLU A 156 2.28 -8.28 -6.05
N ARG A 157 2.11 -9.51 -5.54
CA ARG A 157 2.74 -10.81 -5.89
C ARG A 157 3.84 -11.28 -4.95
N GLN A 158 4.41 -10.39 -4.15
CA GLN A 158 5.38 -10.78 -3.13
C GLN A 158 4.65 -11.47 -1.98
N THR A 159 5.25 -12.52 -1.46
CA THR A 159 4.81 -13.25 -0.26
C THR A 159 5.84 -13.10 0.85
N THR A 160 7.11 -12.92 0.49
CA THR A 160 8.18 -12.60 1.43
C THR A 160 9.20 -11.69 0.76
N THR A 161 9.76 -10.73 1.50
CA THR A 161 10.85 -9.87 1.02
C THR A 161 11.91 -9.67 2.08
N ILE A 162 13.18 -9.68 1.66
CA ILE A 162 14.32 -9.25 2.47
C ILE A 162 14.82 -7.93 1.88
N ALA A 163 14.95 -6.90 2.72
CA ALA A 163 15.40 -5.58 2.32
C ALA A 163 16.51 -5.05 3.22
N HIS A 164 17.30 -4.15 2.66
CA HIS A 164 18.25 -3.33 3.40
C HIS A 164 17.60 -2.00 3.77
N GLY A 165 17.34 -1.77 5.07
CA GLY A 165 16.89 -0.50 5.63
C GLY A 165 18.08 0.36 6.05
N HIS A 166 18.11 1.62 5.61
CA HIS A 166 19.14 2.60 5.97
C HIS A 166 18.58 4.02 5.88
N HIS A 167 19.26 5.00 6.47
CA HIS A 167 18.90 6.40 6.30
C HIS A 167 19.59 6.99 5.07
N ALA A 168 18.82 7.64 4.20
CA ALA A 168 19.33 8.36 3.04
C ALA A 168 18.80 9.80 3.08
N ALA A 169 19.71 10.77 3.04
CA ALA A 169 19.39 12.21 3.19
C ALA A 169 18.51 12.51 4.43
N GLY A 170 18.76 11.82 5.55
CA GLY A 170 18.00 12.00 6.80
C GLY A 170 16.66 11.27 6.88
N HIS A 171 16.27 10.51 5.84
CA HIS A 171 14.97 9.81 5.80
C HIS A 171 15.14 8.29 5.79
N PRO A 172 14.24 7.54 6.47
CA PRO A 172 14.26 6.09 6.42
C PRO A 172 13.98 5.59 5.01
N THR A 173 14.86 4.75 4.49
CA THR A 173 14.79 4.21 3.13
C THR A 173 15.02 2.70 3.15
N THR A 174 14.33 1.97 2.27
CA THR A 174 14.50 0.53 2.12
C THR A 174 14.82 0.18 0.67
N ARG A 175 15.73 -0.79 0.49
CA ARG A 175 16.05 -1.41 -0.79
C ARG A 175 15.83 -2.91 -0.70
N THR A 176 14.83 -3.43 -1.39
CA THR A 176 14.59 -4.87 -1.47
C THR A 176 15.78 -5.57 -2.14
N LEU A 177 16.32 -6.58 -1.48
CA LEU A 177 17.43 -7.41 -1.94
C LEU A 177 16.91 -8.71 -2.55
N GLU A 178 15.93 -9.32 -1.89
CA GLU A 178 15.33 -10.60 -2.30
C GLU A 178 13.82 -10.54 -2.16
N ALA A 179 13.13 -11.27 -3.04
CA ALA A 179 11.68 -11.40 -3.02
C ALA A 179 11.24 -12.80 -3.43
N ILE A 180 10.41 -13.41 -2.59
CA ILE A 180 9.68 -14.63 -2.87
C ILE A 180 8.28 -14.23 -3.34
N TYR A 181 7.80 -14.90 -4.37
CA TYR A 181 6.53 -14.60 -5.00
C TYR A 181 5.53 -15.74 -4.83
N ASP A 182 4.25 -15.42 -5.00
CA ASP A 182 3.17 -16.41 -5.10
C ASP A 182 3.54 -17.51 -6.11
N PRO A 183 3.33 -18.81 -5.78
CA PRO A 183 2.47 -19.32 -4.70
C PRO A 183 3.14 -19.67 -3.36
N ALA A 184 4.40 -19.31 -3.15
CA ALA A 184 5.15 -19.69 -1.96
C ALA A 184 4.87 -18.75 -0.76
N SER A 185 3.61 -18.63 -0.35
CA SER A 185 3.25 -17.88 0.87
C SER A 185 3.24 -18.78 2.10
N LEU A 186 3.73 -18.24 3.22
CA LEU A 186 3.61 -18.85 4.55
C LEU A 186 2.37 -18.37 5.30
N GLY A 187 1.69 -17.34 4.81
CA GLY A 187 0.56 -16.68 5.48
C GLY A 187 -0.80 -16.94 4.82
N TYR A 188 -0.90 -17.89 3.88
CA TYR A 188 -2.19 -18.36 3.36
C TYR A 188 -3.00 -19.12 4.41
#